data_AF-A0A1E7WDH0-F1
#
_entry.id   AF-A0A1E7WDH0-F1
#
_cell.length_a   1.000
_cell.length_b   1.000
_cell.length_c   1.000
_cell.angle_alpha   90.00
_cell.angle_beta   90.00
_cell.angle_gamma   90.00
#
_symmetry.space_group_name_H-M   'P 1'
#
loop_
_entity.id
_entity.type
_entity.pdbx_description
1 polymer ?
#
loop_
_entity_poly.entity_id
_entity_poly.type
_entity_poly.pdbx_seq_one_letter_code
_entity_poly.pdbx_strand_id
1 'polypeptide(L)' 'MTYEEYLDEVTTLIFEKFGVPEAAAVKLVVSAQDKEFFVRHDENESLRTVEQAHQDAKAIYEASQLGVGKKVGKPR' A
#
# COMPACT_ATOMS: atom_id res chain seq x y z
N MET A 1 11.91 -4.95 10.29
CA MET A 1 10.64 -5.49 10.86
C MET A 1 10.45 -6.91 10.34
N THR A 2 9.57 -7.71 10.94
CA THR A 2 9.14 -8.97 10.30
C THR A 2 8.35 -8.66 9.02
N TYR A 3 8.13 -9.66 8.16
CA TYR A 3 7.36 -9.47 6.93
C TYR A 3 5.91 -9.05 7.22
N GLU A 4 5.23 -9.74 8.15
CA GLU A 4 3.86 -9.42 8.56
C GLU A 4 3.75 -8.03 9.19
N GLU A 5 4.66 -7.66 10.11
CA GLU A 5 4.68 -6.32 10.69
C GLU A 5 4.92 -5.23 9.63
N TYR A 6 5.69 -5.54 8.59
CA TYR A 6 5.91 -4.61 7.49
C TYR A 6 4.65 -4.41 6.65
N LEU A 7 3.91 -5.49 6.35
CA LEU A 7 2.64 -5.39 5.63
C LEU A 7 1.56 -4.67 6.43
N ASP A 8 1.51 -4.90 7.75
CA ASP A 8 0.61 -4.19 8.66
C ASP A 8 0.95 -2.70 8.72
N GLU A 9 2.24 -2.34 8.80
CA GLU A 9 2.68 -0.94 8.77
C GLU A 9 2.33 -0.25 7.45
N VAL A 10 2.57 -0.89 6.30
CA VAL A 10 2.14 -0.35 5.00
C VAL A 10 0.63 -0.14 4.96
N THR A 11 -0.16 -1.08 5.50
CA THR A 11 -1.62 -0.97 5.57
C THR A 11 -2.06 0.20 6.44
N THR A 12 -1.50 0.32 7.63
CA THR A 12 -1.76 1.41 8.58
C THR A 12 -1.43 2.75 7.94
N LEU A 13 -0.28 2.86 7.27
CA LEU A 13 0.12 4.08 6.58
C LEU A 13 -0.83 4.46 5.44
N ILE A 14 -1.38 3.48 4.71
CA ILE A 14 -2.39 3.75 3.69
C ILE A 14 -3.69 4.29 4.33
N PHE A 15 -4.13 3.67 5.43
CA PHE A 15 -5.31 4.09 6.17
C PHE A 15 -5.16 5.53 6.71
N GLU A 16 -4.08 5.79 7.45
CA GLU A 16 -3.88 7.06 8.15
C GLU A 16 -3.49 8.22 7.21
N LYS A 17 -2.57 8.00 6.26
CA LYS A 17 -2.05 9.10 5.43
C LYS A 17 -2.95 9.50 4.28
N PHE A 18 -3.69 8.55 3.72
CA PHE A 18 -4.53 8.79 2.53
C PHE A 18 -6.02 8.77 2.84
N GLY A 19 -6.41 8.55 4.11
CA GLY A 19 -7.82 8.52 4.53
C GLY A 19 -8.62 7.39 3.87
N VAL A 20 -7.94 6.34 3.44
CA VAL A 20 -8.56 5.15 2.85
C VAL A 20 -9.12 4.31 3.99
N PRO A 21 -10.37 3.83 3.95
CA PRO A 21 -10.89 2.95 5.00
C PRO A 21 -10.00 1.72 5.20
N GLU A 22 -9.81 1.27 6.45
CA GLU A 22 -8.88 0.18 6.79
C GLU A 22 -9.11 -1.08 5.94
N ALA A 23 -10.37 -1.52 5.81
CA ALA A 23 -10.73 -2.67 4.96
C ALA A 23 -10.40 -2.48 3.47
N ALA A 24 -10.36 -1.23 2.98
CA ALA A 24 -9.91 -0.92 1.63
C ALA A 24 -8.38 -0.87 1.54
N ALA A 25 -7.68 -0.34 2.55
CA ALA A 25 -6.22 -0.37 2.64
C ALA A 25 -5.67 -1.81 2.60
N VAL A 26 -6.27 -2.71 3.40
CA VAL A 26 -5.94 -4.15 3.38
C VAL A 26 -6.09 -4.73 1.98
N LYS A 27 -7.19 -4.43 1.27
CA LYS A 27 -7.40 -4.91 -0.11
C LYS A 27 -6.36 -4.40 -1.08
N LEU A 28 -5.87 -3.17 -0.91
CA LEU A 28 -4.80 -2.62 -1.75
C LEU A 28 -3.49 -3.37 -1.52
N VAL A 29 -3.14 -3.64 -0.26
CA VAL A 29 -1.93 -4.40 0.09
C VAL A 29 -2.02 -5.85 -0.40
N VAL A 30 -3.17 -6.52 -0.23
CA VAL A 30 -3.40 -7.87 -0.79
C VAL A 30 -3.31 -7.87 -2.31
N SER A 31 -3.87 -6.86 -2.99
CA SER A 31 -3.75 -6.72 -4.45
C SER A 31 -2.31 -6.47 -4.91
N ALA A 32 -1.48 -5.83 -4.08
CA ALA A 32 -0.06 -5.65 -4.35
C ALA A 32 0.72 -6.95 -4.14
N GLN A 33 0.36 -7.75 -3.12
CA GLN A 33 0.92 -9.09 -2.91
C GLN A 33 0.64 -10.02 -4.10
N ASP A 34 -0.59 -10.03 -4.62
CA ASP A 34 -0.97 -10.82 -5.81
C ASP A 34 -0.17 -10.44 -7.08
N LYS A 35 0.31 -9.19 -7.14
CA LYS A 35 1.17 -8.66 -8.21
C LYS A 35 2.66 -8.80 -7.90
N GLU A 36 3.02 -9.62 -6.93
CA GLU A 36 4.40 -9.92 -6.55
C GLU A 36 5.21 -8.68 -6.07
N PHE A 37 4.51 -7.59 -5.68
CA PHE A 37 5.15 -6.32 -5.30
C PHE A 37 6.10 -6.48 -4.10
N PHE A 38 5.76 -7.36 -3.16
CA PHE A 38 6.49 -7.54 -1.91
C PHE A 38 7.49 -8.71 -1.92
N VAL A 39 7.66 -9.45 -3.03
CA VAL A 39 8.57 -10.62 -3.08
C VAL A 39 9.98 -10.26 -2.61
N ARG A 40 10.52 -9.12 -3.05
CA ARG A 40 11.85 -8.67 -2.60
C ARG A 40 11.92 -8.34 -1.10
N HIS A 41 10.82 -7.87 -0.52
CA HIS A 41 10.73 -7.54 0.91
C HIS A 41 10.64 -8.80 1.77
N ASP A 42 10.07 -9.89 1.23
CA ASP A 42 10.07 -11.20 1.87
C ASP A 42 11.50 -11.77 1.96
N GLU A 43 12.22 -11.71 0.83
CA GLU A 43 13.59 -12.24 0.71
C GLU A 43 14.66 -11.39 1.41
N ASN A 44 14.45 -10.08 1.57
CA ASN A 44 15.43 -9.15 2.12
C ASN A 44 14.88 -8.31 3.27
N GLU A 45 15.28 -8.67 4.50
CA GLU A 45 14.85 -7.98 5.72
C GLU A 45 15.27 -6.50 5.77
N SER A 46 16.35 -6.13 5.09
CA SER A 46 16.87 -4.76 5.10
C SER A 46 15.95 -3.78 4.36
N LEU A 47 15.03 -4.29 3.54
CA LEU A 47 14.00 -3.49 2.87
C LEU A 47 12.80 -3.22 3.78
N ARG A 48 12.62 -3.96 4.87
CA ARG A 48 11.45 -3.86 5.76
C ARG A 48 11.65 -2.79 6.84
N THR A 49 11.83 -1.55 6.39
CA THR A 49 12.02 -0.36 7.23
C THR A 49 10.79 0.55 7.17
N VAL A 50 10.58 1.37 8.20
CA VAL A 50 9.46 2.35 8.23
C VAL A 50 9.55 3.34 7.06
N GLU A 51 10.76 3.73 6.66
CA GLU A 51 10.96 4.63 5.51
C GLU A 51 10.48 3.97 4.20
N GLN A 52 10.83 2.70 3.97
CA GLN A 52 10.36 1.96 2.81
C GLN A 52 8.85 1.74 2.86
N ALA A 53 8.29 1.46 4.05
CA ALA A 53 6.85 1.29 4.22
C ALA A 53 6.06 2.54 3.79
N HIS A 54 6.58 3.74 4.08
CA HIS A 54 5.98 5.00 3.57
C HIS A 54 6.03 5.11 2.05
N GLN A 55 7.14 4.71 1.43
CA GLN A 55 7.30 4.76 -0.03
C GLN A 55 6.34 3.79 -0.72
N ASP A 56 6.25 2.57 -0.20
CA ASP A 56 5.38 1.53 -0.73
C ASP A 56 3.90 1.85 -0.54
N ALA A 57 3.51 2.36 0.64
CA ALA A 57 2.16 2.83 0.90
C ALA A 57 1.72 3.88 -0.12
N LYS A 58 2.61 4.84 -0.43
CA LYS A 58 2.37 5.86 -1.43
C LYS A 58 2.24 5.25 -2.83
N ALA A 59 3.17 4.39 -3.23
CA ALA A 59 3.18 3.77 -4.56
C ALA A 59 1.90 2.92 -4.79
N ILE A 60 1.48 2.15 -3.79
CA ILE A 60 0.26 1.33 -3.84
C ILE A 60 -0.98 2.22 -3.95
N TYR A 61 -1.05 3.29 -3.15
CA TYR A 61 -2.15 4.25 -3.24
C TYR A 61 -2.22 4.91 -4.62
N GLU A 62 -1.11 5.43 -5.15
CA GLU A 62 -1.06 6.05 -6.48
C GLU A 62 -1.45 5.08 -7.59
N ALA A 63 -0.95 3.84 -7.55
CA ALA A 63 -1.33 2.78 -8.49
C ALA A 63 -2.83 2.46 -8.44
N SER A 64 -3.45 2.49 -7.24
CA SER A 64 -4.89 2.29 -7.08
C SER A 64 -5.72 3.38 -7.77
N GLN A 65 -5.24 4.63 -7.75
CA GLN A 65 -5.91 5.76 -8.39
C GLN A 65 -5.80 5.75 -9.92
N LEU A 66 -4.77 5.08 -10.45
CA LEU A 66 -4.59 4.91 -11.90
C LEU A 66 -5.43 3.77 -12.47
N GLY A 67 -5.62 2.68 -11.72
CA GLY A 67 -6.45 1.54 -12.12
C GLY A 67 -7.96 1.80 -12.01
N VAL A 68 -8.37 2.64 -11.06
CA VAL A 68 -9.73 3.20 -11.02
C VAL A 68 -9.74 4.39 -11.97
N GLY A 69 -9.98 4.14 -13.26
CA GLY A 69 -10.07 5.18 -14.28
C GLY A 69 -10.78 6.41 -13.72
N LYS A 70 -9.97 7.46 -13.49
CA LYS A 70 -10.31 8.73 -12.86
C LYS A 70 -11.79 9.06 -12.98
N LYS A 71 -12.62 8.61 -12.04
CA LYS A 71 -13.94 9.22 -11.83
C LYS A 71 -13.69 10.52 -11.07
N VAL A 72 -13.08 11.48 -11.76
CA VAL A 72 -13.34 12.89 -11.46
C VAL A 72 -14.83 13.10 -11.74
N GLY A 73 -15.64 12.83 -10.72
CA GLY A 73 -16.92 13.48 -10.59
C GLY A 73 -16.64 14.96 -10.34
N LYS A 74 -16.72 15.77 -11.40
CA LYS A 74 -17.26 17.12 -11.24
C LYS A 74 -18.78 16.94 -11.19
N PRO A 75 -19.50 17.48 -10.18
CA PRO A 75 -20.02 18.86 -10.23
C PRO A 75 -20.15 19.50 -8.82
N ARG A 76 -20.31 20.81 -8.59
CA ARG A 76 -20.85 21.94 -9.37
C ARG A 76 -19.96 23.17 -9.22
#